data_AF-A0A558R054-F1
#
_entry.id   AF-A0A558R054-F1
#
_cell.length_a   1.000
_cell.length_b   1.000
_cell.length_c   1.000
_cell.angle_alpha   90.00
_cell.angle_beta   90.00
_cell.angle_gamma   90.00
#
_symmetry.space_group_name_H-M   'P 1'
#
loop_
_entity.id
_entity.type
_entity.pdbx_description
1 polymer ?
#
loop_
_entity_poly.entity_id
_entity_poly.type
_entity_poly.pdbx_seq_one_letter_code
_entity_poly.pdbx_strand_id
1 'polypeptide(L)' 'MPRDRILTETDGPFTQTESRPSFPCDVSATVETLASLAGTDSPTMARQITSNLRALVG' A
#
# COMPACT_ATOMS: atom_id res chain seq x y z
N MET A 1 -10.24 -5.19 8.04
CA MET A 1 -9.34 -6.31 7.64
C MET A 1 -8.23 -6.45 8.67
N PRO A 2 -7.70 -7.66 8.91
CA PRO A 2 -6.54 -7.86 9.78
C PRO A 2 -5.32 -7.10 9.22
N ARG A 3 -4.72 -6.23 10.04
CA ARG A 3 -3.63 -5.34 9.58
C ARG A 3 -2.36 -6.09 9.18
N ASP A 4 -2.14 -7.26 9.77
CA ASP A 4 -1.03 -8.17 9.54
C ASP A 4 -1.14 -8.97 8.21
N ARG A 5 -2.26 -8.81 7.49
CA ARG A 5 -2.52 -9.50 6.22
C ARG A 5 -2.75 -8.56 5.04
N ILE A 6 -2.51 -7.26 5.21
CA ILE A 6 -2.68 -6.26 4.16
C ILE A 6 -1.37 -6.13 3.36
N LEU A 7 -1.48 -6.19 2.03
CA LEU A 7 -0.46 -5.81 1.07
C LEU A 7 -1.02 -4.74 0.13
N THR A 8 -0.15 -4.06 -0.59
CA THR A 8 -0.52 -3.02 -1.55
C THR A 8 0.10 -3.31 -2.91
N GLU A 9 -0.68 -3.10 -3.95
CA GLU A 9 -0.24 -3.10 -5.34
C GLU A 9 -0.91 -1.96 -6.08
N THR A 10 -0.33 -1.53 -7.20
CA THR A 10 -1.01 -0.58 -8.08
C THR A 10 -1.91 -1.28 -9.08
N ASP A 11 -1.58 -2.50 -9.53
CA ASP A 11 -2.22 -3.17 -10.67
C ASP A 11 -2.16 -2.34 -11.98
N GLY A 12 -1.07 -1.58 -12.14
CA GLY A 12 -0.75 -0.90 -13.38
C GLY A 12 -0.29 -1.88 -14.48
N PRO A 13 -0.60 -1.62 -15.76
CA PRO A 13 -1.20 -0.40 -16.32
C PRO A 13 -2.75 -0.43 -16.38
N PHE A 14 -3.42 -1.34 -15.69
CA PHE A 14 -4.88 -1.49 -15.77
C PHE A 14 -5.63 -0.46 -14.90
N THR A 15 -5.08 -0.15 -13.74
CA THR A 15 -5.56 0.92 -12.87
C THR A 15 -5.02 2.28 -13.28
N GLN A 16 -5.63 3.34 -12.75
CA GLN A 16 -5.25 4.72 -13.04
C GLN A 16 -5.00 5.53 -11.78
N THR A 17 -4.02 6.42 -11.86
CA THR A 17 -3.74 7.48 -10.88
C THR A 17 -3.80 8.80 -11.64
N GLU A 18 -4.61 9.76 -11.17
CA GLU A 18 -4.72 11.10 -11.80
C GLU A 18 -4.97 11.06 -13.33
N SER A 19 -5.82 10.14 -13.80
CA SER A 19 -6.20 9.98 -15.22
C SER A 19 -5.09 9.46 -16.15
N ARG A 20 -4.01 8.92 -15.61
CA ARG A 20 -3.01 8.14 -16.36
C ARG A 20 -2.92 6.72 -15.82
N PRO A 21 -2.44 5.73 -16.59
CA PRO A 21 -2.10 4.42 -16.06
C PRO A 21 -1.20 4.54 -14.82
N SER A 22 -1.48 3.72 -13.81
CA SER A 22 -0.66 3.70 -12.60
C SER A 22 0.70 3.05 -12.87
N PHE A 23 1.73 3.57 -12.21
CA PHE A 23 3.09 3.05 -12.17
C PHE A 23 3.40 2.53 -10.78
N PRO A 24 4.40 1.63 -10.60
CA PRO A 24 4.74 1.09 -9.28
C PRO A 24 4.99 2.15 -8.19
N CYS A 25 5.51 3.33 -8.56
CA CYS A 25 5.74 4.43 -7.62
C CYS A 25 4.45 5.02 -7.04
N ASP A 26 3.29 4.83 -7.68
CA ASP A 26 2.01 5.39 -7.24
C ASP A 26 1.40 4.66 -6.04
N VAL A 27 1.97 3.50 -5.66
CA VAL A 27 1.52 2.74 -4.49
C VAL A 27 1.64 3.53 -3.18
N SER A 28 2.48 4.57 -3.15
CA SER A 28 2.62 5.46 -1.99
C SER A 28 1.30 6.13 -1.60
N ALA A 29 0.48 6.53 -2.58
CA ALA A 29 -0.83 7.13 -2.34
C ALA A 29 -1.79 6.14 -1.63
N THR A 30 -1.71 4.85 -1.97
CA THR A 30 -2.46 3.79 -1.29
C THR A 30 -2.00 3.64 0.16
N VAL A 31 -0.69 3.70 0.42
CA VAL A 31 -0.13 3.64 1.78
C VAL A 31 -0.61 4.83 2.64
N GLU A 32 -0.58 6.04 2.09
CA GLU A 32 -1.07 7.25 2.77
C GLU A 32 -2.56 7.16 3.09
N THR A 33 -3.37 6.70 2.13
CA THR A 33 -4.81 6.49 2.31
C THR A 33 -5.08 5.45 3.40
N LEU A 34 -4.38 4.32 3.38
CA LEU A 34 -4.50 3.28 4.41
C LEU A 34 -4.09 3.81 5.79
N ALA A 35 -3.02 4.60 5.88
CA ALA A 35 -2.56 5.20 7.13
C ALA A 35 -3.62 6.13 7.73
N SER A 36 -4.21 6.99 6.89
CA SER A 36 -5.32 7.88 7.28
C SER A 36 -6.53 7.10 7.80
N LEU A 37 -7.00 6.09 7.05
CA LEU A 37 -8.11 5.20 7.46
C LEU A 37 -7.82 4.45 8.76
N ALA A 38 -6.55 4.13 8.99
CA ALA A 38 -6.06 3.42 10.17
C ALA A 38 -5.77 4.34 11.37
N GLY A 39 -5.85 5.66 11.23
CA GLY A 39 -5.48 6.61 12.29
C GLY A 39 -4.00 6.52 12.69
N THR A 40 -3.11 6.26 11.74
CA THR A 40 -1.66 6.17 11.94
C THR A 40 -0.90 6.99 10.90
N ASP A 41 0.42 7.09 11.04
CA ASP A 41 1.29 7.77 10.07
C ASP A 41 1.73 6.84 8.92
N SER A 42 2.01 7.42 7.75
CA SER A 42 2.41 6.67 6.55
C SER A 42 3.68 5.82 6.76
N PRO A 43 4.75 6.30 7.44
CA PRO A 43 5.91 5.45 7.76
C PRO A 43 5.56 4.20 8.57
N THR A 44 4.65 4.30 9.54
CA THR A 44 4.19 3.18 10.35
C THR A 44 3.39 2.19 9.51
N MET A 45 2.50 2.69 8.65
CA MET A 45 1.76 1.85 7.71
C MET A 45 2.70 1.14 6.71
N ALA A 46 3.68 1.85 6.16
CA ALA A 46 4.67 1.27 5.24
C ALA A 46 5.48 0.15 5.92
N ARG A 47 5.92 0.36 7.17
CA ARG A 47 6.60 -0.67 7.96
C ARG A 47 5.71 -1.90 8.18
N GLN A 48 4.45 -1.70 8.51
CA GLN A 48 3.49 -2.79 8.69
C GLN A 48 3.35 -3.61 7.40
N ILE A 49 3.08 -2.95 6.25
CA ILE A 49 2.91 -3.63 4.95
C ILE A 49 4.18 -4.39 4.55
N THR A 50 5.36 -3.79 4.74
CA THR A 50 6.63 -4.46 4.43
C THR A 50 6.88 -5.66 5.35
N SER A 51 6.50 -5.55 6.63
CA SER A 51 6.55 -6.66 7.57
C SER A 51 5.61 -7.80 7.17
N ASN A 52 4.41 -7.48 6.69
CA ASN A 52 3.46 -8.47 6.19
C ASN A 52 4.01 -9.20 4.97
N LEU A 53 4.61 -8.47 4.04
CA LEU A 53 5.25 -9.06 2.86
C LEU A 53 6.35 -10.03 3.28
N ARG A 54 7.25 -9.61 4.18
CA ARG A 54 8.32 -10.48 4.70
C ARG A 54 7.75 -11.74 5.38
N ALA A 55 6.67 -11.63 6.14
CA ALA A 55 6.05 -12.78 6.78
C ALA A 55 5.37 -13.74 5.77
N LEU A 56 4.96 -13.23 4.61
CA LEU A 56 4.33 -14.03 3.56
C LEU A 56 5.36 -14.77 2.68
N VAL A 57 6.49 -14.14 2.38
CA VAL A 57 7.49 -14.66 1.40
C VAL A 57 8.81 -15.11 2.02
N GLY A 58 8.99 -14.93 3.32
CA GLY A 58 10.21 -15.27 4.07
C GLY A 58 10.25 -16.70 4.57
#